data_AF-A0A6P0HBW3-F1
#
_entry.id   AF-A0A6P0HBW3-F1
#
_cell.length_a   1.000
_cell.length_b   1.000
_cell.length_c   1.000
_cell.angle_alpha   90.00
_cell.angle_beta   90.00
_cell.angle_gamma   90.00
#
_symmetry.space_group_name_H-M   'P 1'
#
loop_
_entity.id
_entity.type
_entity.pdbx_description
1 polymer ?
#
loop_
_entity_poly.entity_id
_entity_poly.type
_entity_poly.pdbx_seq_one_letter_code
_entity_poly.pdbx_strand_id
1 'polypeptide(L)'
;MSSPASAKPAPAPAPSLTAPEAAVLPADTRFYTPQPDPGATQQIADLESQGRTADAALIQGVIDTPQAVWFTGGTPKEVQKEVHRTVTQARAHKTVPTLVAYNVPGRDCSQYSSGGAADDAAYRAWADGFAAGLTKAGTVTVIIEPDGLPLMPGDCPDGTYDDAAFVPTDEGRLADIRYIGEAIERANPAALVYLDAGHTGWHNVGSISDRLQDAGVEQFQGFSLNTSNYQYTANLTQYGTWISQCLAILPDDYTHEVDADPCPNQYWNGGPANNYTGVALDPMKEWSDTATDPTANTLGINQRFDALLGGTVPTEHFVIDTSRNGQGPWAPDAGVTYPDPQTWCNPPGRGLGATPQAQPDADFPLLDAYLWVKTPGQSDGECNRGIAGSTTDPEWGGIADPAAGAWFPQQALELAQLAVPALR
;
A
#
# COMPACT_ATOMS: atom_id res chain seq x y z
N MET A 1 9.74 68.38 -2.02
CA MET A 1 8.70 67.63 -1.28
C MET A 1 8.44 66.37 -2.08
N SER A 2 9.03 65.25 -1.68
CA SER A 2 8.76 63.93 -2.25
C SER A 2 8.31 63.03 -1.10
N SER A 3 7.07 62.58 -1.15
CA SER A 3 6.49 61.67 -0.16
C SER A 3 7.17 60.30 -0.23
N PRO A 4 7.49 59.66 0.91
CA PRO A 4 7.95 58.29 0.91
C PRO A 4 6.77 57.34 0.64
N ALA A 5 6.99 56.34 -0.19
CA ALA A 5 6.02 55.29 -0.48
C ALA A 5 5.85 54.38 0.75
N SER A 6 4.61 54.18 1.20
CA SER A 6 4.28 53.25 2.28
C SER A 6 4.52 51.81 1.83
N ALA A 7 5.36 51.10 2.57
CA ALA A 7 5.52 49.65 2.44
C ALA A 7 4.24 48.92 2.88
N LYS A 8 3.87 47.89 2.12
CA LYS A 8 2.73 47.01 2.42
C LYS A 8 3.09 46.11 3.63
N PRO A 9 2.21 45.93 4.63
CA PRO A 9 2.52 45.07 5.76
C PRO A 9 2.66 43.60 5.31
N ALA A 10 3.65 42.90 5.88
CA ALA A 10 3.81 41.47 5.70
C ALA A 10 2.56 40.72 6.21
N PRO A 11 2.14 39.63 5.55
CA PRO A 11 1.04 38.80 6.06
C PRO A 11 1.42 38.23 7.42
N ALA A 12 0.45 38.19 8.34
CA ALA A 12 0.63 37.59 9.65
C ALA A 12 0.94 36.09 9.49
N PRO A 13 1.82 35.51 10.34
CA PRO A 13 2.03 34.08 10.35
C PRO A 13 0.70 33.37 10.60
N ALA A 14 0.41 32.35 9.79
CA ALA A 14 -0.74 31.49 10.01
C ALA A 14 -0.63 30.86 11.42
N PRO A 15 -1.75 30.68 12.14
CA PRO A 15 -1.71 29.95 13.41
C PRO A 15 -1.17 28.55 13.14
N SER A 16 -0.08 28.19 13.82
CA SER A 16 0.42 26.82 13.88
C SER A 16 -0.70 25.94 14.45
N LEU A 17 -1.35 25.17 13.58
CA LEU A 17 -2.18 24.06 14.00
C LEU A 17 -1.22 23.05 14.61
N THR A 18 -1.27 22.87 15.93
CA THR A 18 -0.69 21.69 16.56
C THR A 18 -1.31 20.48 15.89
N ALA A 19 -0.48 19.62 15.28
CA ALA A 19 -0.94 18.36 14.69
C ALA A 19 -1.83 17.62 15.71
N PRO A 20 -3.00 17.09 15.29
CA PRO A 20 -3.78 16.22 16.15
C PRO A 20 -2.90 15.07 16.67
N GLU A 21 -3.09 14.66 17.91
CA GLU A 21 -2.49 13.41 18.41
C GLU A 21 -2.99 12.26 17.53
N ALA A 22 -2.06 11.48 16.95
CA ALA A 22 -2.37 10.40 16.02
C ALA A 22 -3.40 9.44 16.63
N ALA A 23 -4.40 9.06 15.84
CA ALA A 23 -5.51 8.27 16.33
C ALA A 23 -5.16 6.78 16.27
N VAL A 24 -5.00 6.15 17.44
CA VAL A 24 -4.61 4.74 17.54
C VAL A 24 -5.83 3.82 17.45
N LEU A 25 -5.76 2.81 16.57
CA LEU A 25 -6.73 1.72 16.54
C LEU A 25 -6.62 0.86 17.80
N PRO A 26 -7.70 0.64 18.59
CA PRO A 26 -7.65 -0.26 19.74
C PRO A 26 -7.20 -1.67 19.36
N ALA A 27 -6.39 -2.33 20.20
CA ALA A 27 -5.88 -3.68 19.92
C ALA A 27 -7.00 -4.74 19.74
N ASP A 28 -8.20 -4.50 20.29
CA ASP A 28 -9.39 -5.35 20.13
C ASP A 28 -10.28 -4.94 18.94
N THR A 29 -9.77 -4.10 18.03
CA THR A 29 -10.47 -3.69 16.80
C THR A 29 -10.89 -4.90 15.99
N ARG A 30 -12.19 -4.96 15.68
CA ARG A 30 -12.75 -5.93 14.74
C ARG A 30 -12.83 -5.28 13.37
N PHE A 31 -12.09 -5.77 12.40
CA PHE A 31 -12.18 -5.29 11.02
C PHE A 31 -13.40 -5.86 10.31
N TYR A 32 -13.85 -5.15 9.26
CA TYR A 32 -15.03 -5.51 8.47
C TYR A 32 -14.71 -6.61 7.46
N THR A 33 -15.57 -7.62 7.39
CA THR A 33 -15.57 -8.63 6.33
C THR A 33 -16.64 -8.26 5.29
N PRO A 34 -16.27 -7.97 4.03
CA PRO A 34 -17.23 -7.64 2.98
C PRO A 34 -18.04 -8.86 2.54
N GLN A 35 -18.98 -8.64 1.61
CA GLN A 35 -19.67 -9.77 0.98
C GLN A 35 -18.65 -10.61 0.18
N PRO A 36 -18.72 -11.95 0.25
CA PRO A 36 -17.80 -12.81 -0.48
C PRO A 36 -17.84 -12.56 -2.00
N ASP A 37 -16.70 -12.74 -2.64
CA ASP A 37 -16.62 -12.81 -4.09
C ASP A 37 -17.51 -13.97 -4.60
N PRO A 38 -18.36 -13.75 -5.63
CA PRO A 38 -19.18 -14.82 -6.20
C PRO A 38 -18.36 -16.02 -6.68
N GLY A 39 -17.14 -15.79 -7.20
CA GLY A 39 -16.22 -16.83 -7.63
C GLY A 39 -15.72 -17.69 -6.47
N ALA A 40 -15.49 -17.09 -5.30
CA ALA A 40 -15.13 -17.82 -4.08
C ALA A 40 -16.28 -18.73 -3.62
N THR A 41 -17.51 -18.20 -3.64
CA THR A 41 -18.71 -18.97 -3.28
C THR A 41 -18.92 -20.15 -4.24
N GLN A 42 -18.71 -19.94 -5.54
CA GLN A 42 -18.76 -21.00 -6.53
C GLN A 42 -17.65 -22.05 -6.31
N GLN A 43 -16.42 -21.61 -6.02
CA GLN A 43 -15.30 -22.52 -5.76
C GLN A 43 -15.57 -23.40 -4.53
N ILE A 44 -16.12 -22.85 -3.45
CA ILE A 44 -16.51 -23.63 -2.26
C ILE A 44 -17.49 -24.75 -2.65
N ALA A 45 -18.58 -24.40 -3.37
CA ALA A 45 -19.57 -25.36 -3.81
C ALA A 45 -18.96 -26.44 -4.73
N ASP A 46 -18.07 -26.06 -5.64
CA ASP A 46 -17.38 -26.98 -6.54
C ASP A 46 -16.48 -27.96 -5.75
N LEU A 47 -15.69 -27.44 -4.79
CA LEU A 47 -14.83 -28.26 -3.93
C LEU A 47 -15.65 -29.23 -3.06
N GLU A 48 -16.77 -28.79 -2.48
CA GLU A 48 -17.69 -29.64 -1.73
C GLU A 48 -18.27 -30.76 -2.60
N SER A 49 -18.72 -30.43 -3.81
CA SER A 49 -19.29 -31.42 -4.75
C SER A 49 -18.28 -32.50 -5.16
N GLN A 50 -16.99 -32.17 -5.14
CA GLN A 50 -15.87 -33.06 -5.42
C GLN A 50 -15.39 -33.85 -4.19
N GLY A 51 -15.99 -33.64 -3.02
CA GLY A 51 -15.58 -34.25 -1.76
C GLY A 51 -14.32 -33.62 -1.14
N ARG A 52 -13.83 -32.50 -1.68
CA ARG A 52 -12.66 -31.75 -1.20
C ARG A 52 -13.03 -30.78 -0.08
N THR A 53 -13.67 -31.32 0.96
CA THR A 53 -14.23 -30.52 2.08
C THR A 53 -13.18 -29.74 2.86
N ALA A 54 -11.95 -30.24 2.97
CA ALA A 54 -10.85 -29.53 3.61
C ALA A 54 -10.43 -28.28 2.81
N ASP A 55 -10.35 -28.39 1.48
CA ASP A 55 -10.03 -27.26 0.61
C ASP A 55 -11.18 -26.25 0.58
N ALA A 56 -12.44 -26.72 0.60
CA ALA A 56 -13.60 -25.85 0.71
C ALA A 56 -13.57 -25.02 2.01
N ALA A 57 -13.20 -25.65 3.13
CA ALA A 57 -13.04 -24.97 4.41
C ALA A 57 -11.91 -23.92 4.39
N LEU A 58 -10.84 -24.16 3.64
CA LEU A 58 -9.77 -23.16 3.45
C LEU A 58 -10.30 -21.92 2.72
N ILE A 59 -11.01 -22.09 1.61
CA ILE A 59 -11.60 -20.95 0.88
C ILE A 59 -12.65 -20.23 1.74
N GLN A 60 -13.45 -20.96 2.53
CA GLN A 60 -14.38 -20.38 3.50
C GLN A 60 -13.64 -19.51 4.52
N GLY A 61 -12.52 -19.99 5.08
CA GLY A 61 -11.70 -19.20 6.00
C GLY A 61 -11.15 -17.91 5.36
N VAL A 62 -10.82 -17.93 4.06
CA VAL A 62 -10.37 -16.73 3.33
C VAL A 62 -11.47 -15.69 3.32
N ILE A 63 -12.69 -16.05 2.89
CA ILE A 63 -13.80 -15.09 2.75
C ILE A 63 -14.42 -14.67 4.08
N ASP A 64 -14.20 -15.42 5.17
CA ASP A 64 -14.64 -15.02 6.52
C ASP A 64 -13.66 -14.05 7.20
N THR A 65 -12.42 -13.97 6.72
CA THR A 65 -11.40 -13.05 7.25
C THR A 65 -11.68 -11.62 6.77
N PRO A 66 -11.51 -10.58 7.61
CA PRO A 66 -11.71 -9.19 7.20
C PRO A 66 -10.85 -8.78 6.00
N GLN A 67 -11.41 -7.97 5.10
CA GLN A 67 -10.75 -7.56 3.86
C GLN A 67 -11.18 -6.14 3.48
N ALA A 68 -10.33 -5.42 2.76
CA ALA A 68 -10.66 -4.09 2.28
C ALA A 68 -11.71 -4.10 1.16
N VAL A 69 -12.40 -2.97 0.98
CA VAL A 69 -13.32 -2.75 -0.15
C VAL A 69 -12.70 -1.73 -1.10
N TRP A 70 -12.53 -2.13 -2.36
CA TRP A 70 -11.90 -1.32 -3.40
C TRP A 70 -12.91 -0.48 -4.17
N PHE A 71 -12.60 0.80 -4.35
CA PHE A 71 -13.39 1.75 -5.12
C PHE A 71 -12.54 2.22 -6.30
N THR A 72 -12.81 1.66 -7.47
CA THR A 72 -11.90 1.74 -8.63
C THR A 72 -12.42 2.59 -9.78
N GLY A 73 -13.57 3.27 -9.60
CA GLY A 73 -14.20 4.09 -10.61
C GLY A 73 -15.68 4.40 -10.32
N GLY A 74 -16.45 4.61 -11.39
CA GLY A 74 -17.86 5.00 -11.34
C GLY A 74 -18.08 6.53 -11.29
N THR A 75 -19.33 6.95 -11.37
CA THR A 75 -19.70 8.36 -11.20
C THR A 75 -19.63 8.78 -9.73
N PRO A 76 -19.52 10.09 -9.43
CA PRO A 76 -19.53 10.58 -8.04
C PRO A 76 -20.70 10.06 -7.19
N LYS A 77 -21.88 9.89 -7.78
CA LYS A 77 -23.07 9.37 -7.08
C LYS A 77 -23.00 7.86 -6.82
N GLU A 78 -22.37 7.11 -7.71
CA GLU A 78 -22.21 5.66 -7.56
C GLU A 78 -21.22 5.35 -6.44
N VAL A 79 -20.03 5.97 -6.47
CA VAL A 79 -19.03 5.80 -5.41
C VAL A 79 -19.57 6.29 -4.06
N GLN A 80 -20.29 7.41 -4.01
CA GLN A 80 -20.94 7.89 -2.79
C GLN A 80 -21.87 6.84 -2.19
N LYS A 81 -22.73 6.25 -3.03
CA LYS A 81 -23.69 5.23 -2.59
C LYS A 81 -22.97 3.97 -2.10
N GLU A 82 -21.92 3.56 -2.78
CA GLU A 82 -21.16 2.37 -2.43
C GLU A 82 -20.39 2.54 -1.12
N VAL A 83 -19.67 3.65 -0.97
CA VAL A 83 -18.97 3.98 0.29
C VAL A 83 -19.96 4.02 1.44
N HIS A 84 -21.10 4.71 1.26
CA HIS A 84 -22.15 4.80 2.27
C HIS A 84 -22.70 3.44 2.68
N ARG A 85 -22.94 2.55 1.71
CA ARG A 85 -23.38 1.17 1.95
C ARG A 85 -22.35 0.43 2.80
N THR A 86 -21.08 0.45 2.40
CA THR A 86 -19.99 -0.26 3.09
C THR A 86 -19.82 0.22 4.53
N VAL A 87 -19.71 1.53 4.76
CA VAL A 87 -19.53 2.07 6.12
C VAL A 87 -20.75 1.84 7.01
N THR A 88 -21.96 1.82 6.44
CA THR A 88 -23.18 1.53 7.20
C THR A 88 -23.28 0.05 7.58
N GLN A 89 -22.89 -0.85 6.67
CA GLN A 89 -22.82 -2.29 6.95
C GLN A 89 -21.79 -2.58 8.05
N ALA A 90 -20.58 -2.03 7.93
CA ALA A 90 -19.54 -2.21 8.95
C ALA A 90 -20.00 -1.73 10.34
N ARG A 91 -20.67 -0.57 10.42
CA ARG A 91 -21.26 -0.08 11.68
C ARG A 91 -22.30 -1.01 12.27
N ALA A 92 -23.18 -1.57 11.45
CA ALA A 92 -24.19 -2.51 11.91
C ALA A 92 -23.57 -3.74 12.59
N HIS A 93 -22.36 -4.14 12.17
CA HIS A 93 -21.58 -5.25 12.73
C HIS A 93 -20.56 -4.84 13.81
N LYS A 94 -20.49 -3.54 14.15
CA LYS A 94 -19.49 -2.97 15.07
C LYS A 94 -18.07 -3.32 14.64
N THR A 95 -17.80 -3.13 13.36
CA THR A 95 -16.48 -3.36 12.75
C THR A 95 -15.95 -2.10 12.09
N VAL A 96 -14.62 -1.98 11.99
CA VAL A 96 -13.93 -0.91 11.25
C VAL A 96 -13.70 -1.36 9.82
N PRO A 97 -14.22 -0.66 8.80
CA PRO A 97 -13.94 -0.98 7.41
C PRO A 97 -12.60 -0.40 6.97
N THR A 98 -11.88 -1.17 6.15
CA THR A 98 -10.77 -0.69 5.33
C THR A 98 -11.30 -0.41 3.93
N LEU A 99 -11.13 0.82 3.45
CA LEU A 99 -11.54 1.26 2.12
C LEU A 99 -10.29 1.56 1.30
N VAL A 100 -10.30 1.24 0.01
CA VAL A 100 -9.22 1.61 -0.92
C VAL A 100 -9.78 2.55 -1.96
N ALA A 101 -9.29 3.79 -1.98
CA ALA A 101 -9.58 4.73 -3.06
C ALA A 101 -8.51 4.57 -4.14
N TYR A 102 -8.89 4.16 -5.35
CA TYR A 102 -7.92 3.80 -6.39
C TYR A 102 -8.46 4.21 -7.75
N ASN A 103 -8.42 5.49 -8.09
CA ASN A 103 -9.02 6.02 -9.31
C ASN A 103 -8.25 7.19 -9.95
N VAL A 104 -6.98 7.41 -9.59
CA VAL A 104 -6.18 8.50 -10.20
C VAL A 104 -6.13 8.42 -11.73
N PRO A 105 -6.05 9.56 -12.44
CA PRO A 105 -5.82 9.58 -13.88
C PRO A 105 -4.51 8.88 -14.26
N GLY A 106 -4.57 8.14 -15.37
CA GLY A 106 -3.44 7.37 -15.91
C GLY A 106 -2.91 6.29 -14.95
N ARG A 107 -3.82 5.67 -14.17
CA ARG A 107 -3.55 4.61 -13.21
C ARG A 107 -2.66 3.50 -13.82
N ASP A 108 -1.67 3.06 -13.04
CA ASP A 108 -0.79 1.92 -13.31
C ASP A 108 0.01 1.99 -14.62
N CYS A 109 0.36 3.19 -15.09
CA CYS A 109 0.96 3.37 -16.41
C CYS A 109 0.18 2.65 -17.53
N SER A 110 -1.14 2.56 -17.39
CA SER A 110 -2.03 1.83 -18.31
C SER A 110 -1.78 0.31 -18.41
N GLN A 111 -1.26 -0.34 -17.37
CA GLN A 111 -1.06 -1.81 -17.30
C GLN A 111 -2.33 -2.60 -16.93
N TYR A 112 -2.23 -3.76 -16.26
CA TYR A 112 -3.33 -4.71 -16.06
C TYR A 112 -4.51 -4.15 -15.25
N SER A 113 -4.24 -3.33 -14.23
CA SER A 113 -5.24 -2.64 -13.42
C SER A 113 -5.64 -1.27 -14.00
N SER A 114 -5.27 -0.98 -15.25
CA SER A 114 -5.51 0.32 -15.89
C SER A 114 -6.96 0.78 -15.85
N GLY A 115 -7.10 2.10 -15.86
CA GLY A 115 -8.36 2.80 -15.69
C GLY A 115 -8.09 4.15 -15.06
N GLY A 116 -8.92 4.51 -14.09
CA GLY A 116 -8.85 5.81 -13.44
C GLY A 116 -9.82 6.82 -14.03
N ALA A 117 -9.89 7.96 -13.37
CA ALA A 117 -10.68 9.10 -13.83
C ALA A 117 -10.15 9.66 -15.16
N ALA A 118 -11.04 10.31 -15.91
CA ALA A 118 -10.71 10.85 -17.23
C ALA A 118 -9.66 11.97 -17.17
N ASP A 119 -9.64 12.75 -16.10
CA ASP A 119 -8.74 13.86 -15.82
C ASP A 119 -8.81 14.20 -14.32
N ASP A 120 -7.96 15.13 -13.86
CA ASP A 120 -7.91 15.56 -12.45
C ASP A 120 -9.26 16.12 -11.96
N ALA A 121 -10.04 16.78 -12.82
CA ALA A 121 -11.33 17.35 -12.42
C ALA A 121 -12.38 16.26 -12.19
N ALA A 122 -12.41 15.24 -13.05
CA ALA A 122 -13.24 14.06 -12.88
C ALA A 122 -12.81 13.26 -11.63
N TYR A 123 -11.50 13.16 -11.37
CA TYR A 123 -10.98 12.54 -10.17
C TYR A 123 -11.46 13.24 -8.90
N ARG A 124 -11.29 14.56 -8.81
CA ARG A 124 -11.71 15.34 -7.63
C ARG A 124 -13.22 15.29 -7.41
N ALA A 125 -14.02 15.29 -8.48
CA ALA A 125 -15.46 15.08 -8.37
C ALA A 125 -15.80 13.68 -7.85
N TRP A 126 -15.06 12.65 -8.26
CA TRP A 126 -15.20 11.29 -7.74
C TRP A 126 -14.76 11.21 -6.27
N ALA A 127 -13.64 11.84 -5.89
CA ALA A 127 -13.14 11.93 -4.53
C ALA A 127 -14.14 12.63 -3.59
N ASP A 128 -14.78 13.71 -4.05
CA ASP A 128 -15.88 14.36 -3.31
C ASP A 128 -17.06 13.40 -3.09
N GLY A 129 -17.39 12.60 -4.11
CA GLY A 129 -18.40 11.54 -4.01
C GLY A 129 -18.04 10.48 -2.98
N PHE A 130 -16.79 9.98 -3.04
CA PHE A 130 -16.24 9.02 -2.10
C PHE A 130 -16.35 9.56 -0.66
N ALA A 131 -15.82 10.76 -0.42
CA ALA A 131 -15.85 11.42 0.88
C ALA A 131 -17.30 11.66 1.36
N ALA A 132 -18.20 12.09 0.49
CA ALA A 132 -19.61 12.29 0.82
C ALA A 132 -20.38 11.00 1.17
N GLY A 133 -19.83 9.82 0.84
CA GLY A 133 -20.37 8.53 1.25
C GLY A 133 -20.04 8.18 2.71
N LEU A 134 -18.98 8.78 3.26
CA LEU A 134 -18.57 8.58 4.65
C LEU A 134 -19.59 9.20 5.62
N THR A 135 -19.49 8.81 6.88
CA THR A 135 -20.28 9.41 7.97
C THR A 135 -19.36 10.19 8.91
N LYS A 136 -19.88 11.24 9.54
CA LYS A 136 -19.10 12.16 10.37
C LYS A 136 -18.48 11.58 11.65
N ALA A 137 -18.85 10.36 12.02
CA ALA A 137 -18.45 9.75 13.29
C ALA A 137 -18.14 8.30 13.01
N GLY A 138 -17.23 7.65 13.74
CA GLY A 138 -16.89 6.24 13.64
C GLY A 138 -15.73 5.96 12.68
N THR A 139 -14.77 5.20 13.20
CA THR A 139 -13.48 4.96 12.57
C THR A 139 -13.61 4.19 11.27
N VAL A 140 -12.87 4.65 10.26
CA VAL A 140 -12.67 3.98 8.98
C VAL A 140 -11.19 4.08 8.64
N THR A 141 -10.61 3.03 8.09
CA THR A 141 -9.26 3.08 7.52
C THR A 141 -9.39 3.30 6.02
N VAL A 142 -8.64 4.25 5.46
CA VAL A 142 -8.64 4.51 4.02
C VAL A 142 -7.21 4.47 3.49
N ILE A 143 -6.99 3.63 2.50
CA ILE A 143 -5.73 3.56 1.73
C ILE A 143 -5.95 4.34 0.43
N ILE A 144 -5.08 5.30 0.18
CA ILE A 144 -5.17 6.21 -0.96
C ILE A 144 -4.18 5.76 -2.03
N GLU A 145 -4.75 5.49 -3.20
CA GLU A 145 -4.08 5.30 -4.49
C GLU A 145 -2.85 4.40 -4.39
N PRO A 146 -3.05 3.08 -4.17
CA PRO A 146 -2.02 2.08 -4.46
C PRO A 146 -1.40 2.34 -5.84
N ASP A 147 -0.10 2.13 -5.98
CA ASP A 147 0.66 2.49 -7.20
C ASP A 147 0.49 3.98 -7.61
N GLY A 148 0.14 4.84 -6.65
CA GLY A 148 -0.01 6.28 -6.83
C GLY A 148 1.32 7.00 -6.71
N LEU A 149 1.87 7.04 -5.49
CA LEU A 149 3.19 7.62 -5.20
C LEU A 149 4.36 6.73 -5.64
N PRO A 150 4.32 5.39 -5.48
CA PRO A 150 5.42 4.53 -5.94
C PRO A 150 5.53 4.44 -7.48
N LEU A 151 4.48 4.81 -8.21
CA LEU A 151 4.48 4.77 -9.67
C LEU A 151 3.92 6.09 -10.22
N MET A 152 4.77 7.11 -10.17
CA MET A 152 4.44 8.44 -10.66
C MET A 152 4.34 8.44 -12.19
N PRO A 153 3.52 9.31 -12.82
CA PRO A 153 3.46 9.44 -14.27
C PRO A 153 4.82 9.56 -14.97
N GLY A 154 5.78 10.24 -14.35
CA GLY A 154 7.16 10.38 -14.83
C GLY A 154 7.98 9.08 -14.77
N ASP A 155 7.59 8.09 -13.98
CA ASP A 155 8.23 6.77 -13.91
C ASP A 155 7.77 5.83 -15.05
N CYS A 156 6.67 6.18 -15.72
CA CYS A 156 6.10 5.35 -16.78
C CYS A 156 6.99 5.35 -18.04
N PRO A 157 7.00 4.26 -18.83
CA PRO A 157 7.74 4.21 -20.08
C PRO A 157 7.38 5.37 -21.03
N ASP A 158 8.37 5.89 -21.76
CA ASP A 158 8.16 6.94 -22.76
C ASP A 158 7.02 6.56 -23.73
N GLY A 159 6.12 7.51 -23.96
CA GLY A 159 4.98 7.35 -24.86
C GLY A 159 3.78 6.60 -24.27
N THR A 160 3.82 6.21 -22.99
CA THR A 160 2.70 5.54 -22.29
C THR A 160 1.37 6.29 -22.47
N TYR A 161 1.42 7.63 -22.47
CA TYR A 161 0.23 8.48 -22.52
C TYR A 161 0.07 9.24 -23.86
N ASP A 162 0.81 8.89 -24.91
CA ASP A 162 0.81 9.65 -26.19
C ASP A 162 -0.57 9.72 -26.86
N ASP A 163 -1.36 8.65 -26.72
CA ASP A 163 -2.72 8.56 -27.28
C ASP A 163 -3.81 8.92 -26.25
N ALA A 164 -3.44 9.34 -25.04
CA ALA A 164 -4.39 9.65 -23.97
C ALA A 164 -5.07 11.00 -24.21
N ALA A 165 -6.36 11.08 -23.91
CA ALA A 165 -7.12 12.34 -23.96
C ALA A 165 -6.64 13.35 -22.90
N PHE A 166 -6.05 12.84 -21.82
CA PHE A 166 -5.44 13.58 -20.73
C PHE A 166 -4.09 12.96 -20.41
N VAL A 167 -3.05 13.78 -20.32
CA VAL A 167 -1.70 13.33 -19.93
C VAL A 167 -1.50 13.67 -18.45
N PRO A 168 -1.46 12.67 -17.56
CA PRO A 168 -1.21 12.92 -16.14
C PRO A 168 0.22 13.45 -15.94
N THR A 169 0.40 14.23 -14.88
CA THR A 169 1.71 14.76 -14.46
C THR A 169 1.97 14.40 -13.01
N ASP A 170 3.24 14.41 -12.61
CA ASP A 170 3.62 14.13 -11.22
C ASP A 170 3.00 15.17 -10.26
N GLU A 171 3.02 16.45 -10.64
CA GLU A 171 2.38 17.52 -9.87
C GLU A 171 0.86 17.29 -9.74
N GLY A 172 0.20 16.86 -10.81
CA GLY A 172 -1.22 16.51 -10.82
C GLY A 172 -1.52 15.32 -9.90
N ARG A 173 -0.73 14.25 -9.99
CA ARG A 173 -0.85 13.05 -9.15
C ARG A 173 -0.71 13.38 -7.66
N LEU A 174 0.33 14.15 -7.30
CA LEU A 174 0.54 14.61 -5.93
C LEU A 174 -0.62 15.48 -5.43
N ALA A 175 -1.11 16.40 -6.26
CA ALA A 175 -2.24 17.27 -5.91
C ALA A 175 -3.54 16.48 -5.70
N ASP A 176 -3.78 15.47 -6.52
CA ASP A 176 -4.98 14.64 -6.46
C ASP A 176 -4.97 13.72 -5.23
N ILE A 177 -3.83 13.08 -4.93
CA ILE A 177 -3.65 12.27 -3.71
C ILE A 177 -3.88 13.11 -2.45
N ARG A 178 -3.31 14.33 -2.38
CA ARG A 178 -3.61 15.28 -1.29
C ARG A 178 -5.09 15.62 -1.22
N TYR A 179 -5.70 15.95 -2.37
CA TYR A 179 -7.09 16.39 -2.42
C TYR A 179 -8.06 15.35 -1.83
N ILE A 180 -7.92 14.08 -2.20
CA ILE A 180 -8.81 13.03 -1.69
C ILE A 180 -8.61 12.80 -0.19
N GLY A 181 -7.37 12.83 0.30
CA GLY A 181 -7.06 12.72 1.73
C GLY A 181 -7.75 13.82 2.53
N GLU A 182 -7.57 15.07 2.12
CA GLU A 182 -8.22 16.21 2.79
C GLU A 182 -9.76 16.13 2.69
N ALA A 183 -10.30 15.68 1.56
CA ALA A 183 -11.74 15.52 1.39
C ALA A 183 -12.32 14.48 2.37
N ILE A 184 -11.60 13.36 2.56
CA ILE A 184 -11.95 12.31 3.51
C ILE A 184 -11.95 12.84 4.94
N GLU A 185 -10.89 13.52 5.39
CA GLU A 185 -10.80 14.03 6.76
C GLU A 185 -11.82 15.12 7.06
N ARG A 186 -12.10 16.00 6.08
CA ARG A 186 -13.19 16.98 6.19
C ARG A 186 -14.56 16.31 6.35
N ALA A 187 -14.78 15.18 5.66
CA ALA A 187 -16.04 14.45 5.72
C ALA A 187 -16.18 13.58 6.99
N ASN A 188 -15.08 12.97 7.44
CA ASN A 188 -15.01 12.13 8.63
C ASN A 188 -13.70 12.40 9.41
N PRO A 189 -13.75 13.23 10.47
CA PRO A 189 -12.57 13.52 11.31
C PRO A 189 -12.04 12.32 12.11
N ALA A 190 -12.72 11.16 12.06
CA ALA A 190 -12.26 9.91 12.67
C ALA A 190 -11.71 8.92 11.63
N ALA A 191 -11.56 9.34 10.37
CA ALA A 191 -10.91 8.53 9.35
C ALA A 191 -9.40 8.47 9.60
N LEU A 192 -8.82 7.28 9.41
CA LEU A 192 -7.39 7.04 9.42
C LEU A 192 -6.94 6.92 7.97
N VAL A 193 -6.27 7.95 7.47
CA VAL A 193 -5.88 8.07 6.07
C VAL A 193 -4.42 7.68 5.90
N TYR A 194 -4.16 6.71 5.02
CA TYR A 194 -2.83 6.21 4.71
C TYR A 194 -2.54 6.36 3.21
N LEU A 195 -1.45 7.05 2.87
CA LEU A 195 -0.97 7.18 1.49
C LEU A 195 -0.17 5.92 1.10
N ASP A 196 -0.42 5.33 -0.06
CA ASP A 196 0.36 4.15 -0.45
C ASP A 196 1.83 4.48 -0.74
N ALA A 197 2.72 3.69 -0.15
CA ALA A 197 4.18 3.86 -0.22
C ALA A 197 4.89 2.63 -0.79
N GLY A 198 4.18 1.75 -1.51
CA GLY A 198 4.79 0.61 -2.19
C GLY A 198 5.38 -0.39 -1.20
N HIS A 199 6.60 -0.88 -1.45
CA HIS A 199 7.20 -1.94 -0.64
C HIS A 199 8.73 -1.96 -0.69
N THR A 200 9.34 -2.80 0.17
CA THR A 200 10.80 -2.93 0.37
C THR A 200 11.62 -3.25 -0.88
N GLY A 201 10.98 -3.81 -1.90
CA GLY A 201 11.61 -4.26 -3.14
C GLY A 201 11.45 -3.28 -4.31
N TRP A 202 10.86 -2.11 -4.07
CA TRP A 202 10.55 -1.13 -5.12
C TRP A 202 11.35 0.16 -4.94
N HIS A 203 11.12 0.89 -3.84
CA HIS A 203 11.79 2.15 -3.55
C HIS A 203 12.83 2.00 -2.45
N ASN A 204 13.89 2.82 -2.49
CA ASN A 204 14.72 3.02 -1.31
C ASN A 204 13.99 3.93 -0.31
N VAL A 205 14.39 3.88 0.96
CA VAL A 205 13.76 4.66 2.04
C VAL A 205 13.71 6.17 1.72
N GLY A 206 14.81 6.78 1.27
CA GLY A 206 14.86 8.20 0.96
C GLY A 206 13.90 8.60 -0.16
N SER A 207 13.89 7.84 -1.25
CA SER A 207 13.08 8.12 -2.44
C SER A 207 11.58 8.09 -2.18
N ILE A 208 11.10 7.14 -1.37
CA ILE A 208 9.68 7.10 -1.04
C ILE A 208 9.30 8.13 0.02
N SER A 209 10.22 8.44 0.95
CA SER A 209 10.00 9.46 1.97
C SER A 209 9.89 10.85 1.32
N ASP A 210 10.69 11.13 0.30
CA ASP A 210 10.58 12.34 -0.55
C ASP A 210 9.17 12.47 -1.15
N ARG A 211 8.70 11.42 -1.83
CA ARG A 211 7.37 11.40 -2.46
C ARG A 211 6.22 11.52 -1.45
N LEU A 212 6.38 10.93 -0.27
CA LEU A 212 5.42 11.06 0.83
C LEU A 212 5.39 12.48 1.40
N GLN A 213 6.55 13.11 1.61
CA GLN A 213 6.68 14.49 2.05
C GLN A 213 6.08 15.45 1.01
N ASP A 214 6.39 15.26 -0.26
CA ASP A 214 5.78 16.01 -1.36
C ASP A 214 4.26 15.85 -1.39
N ALA A 215 3.75 14.66 -1.07
CA ALA A 215 2.32 14.37 -0.96
C ALA A 215 1.68 14.86 0.34
N GLY A 216 2.42 15.50 1.24
CA GLY A 216 1.90 16.06 2.49
C GLY A 216 1.48 15.00 3.51
N VAL A 217 2.21 13.88 3.60
CA VAL A 217 1.90 12.76 4.50
C VAL A 217 1.74 13.20 5.97
N GLU A 218 2.41 14.27 6.40
CA GLU A 218 2.35 14.84 7.75
C GLU A 218 0.96 15.37 8.14
N GLN A 219 0.07 15.55 7.16
CA GLN A 219 -1.30 15.98 7.37
C GLN A 219 -2.25 14.80 7.65
N PHE A 220 -1.80 13.56 7.40
CA PHE A 220 -2.62 12.35 7.49
C PHE A 220 -2.12 11.42 8.60
N GLN A 221 -2.79 10.29 8.80
CA GLN A 221 -2.37 9.29 9.78
C GLN A 221 -1.01 8.66 9.42
N GLY A 222 -0.73 8.48 8.13
CA GLY A 222 0.58 8.09 7.64
C GLY A 222 0.53 7.38 6.29
N PHE A 223 1.14 6.20 6.17
CA PHE A 223 1.28 5.49 4.89
C PHE A 223 0.97 3.99 4.93
N SER A 224 0.67 3.38 3.78
CA SER A 224 0.47 1.94 3.64
C SER A 224 1.61 1.29 2.88
N LEU A 225 1.93 0.05 3.25
CA LEU A 225 2.96 -0.74 2.61
C LEU A 225 2.42 -2.08 2.11
N ASN A 226 3.04 -2.58 1.05
CA ASN A 226 2.86 -3.91 0.48
C ASN A 226 1.48 -4.16 -0.13
N THR A 227 0.71 -3.11 -0.42
CA THR A 227 -0.62 -3.24 -1.03
C THR A 227 -0.55 -4.12 -2.27
N SER A 228 -1.30 -5.23 -2.25
CA SER A 228 -1.32 -6.22 -3.33
C SER A 228 0.02 -6.89 -3.65
N ASN A 229 1.00 -6.86 -2.74
CA ASN A 229 2.34 -7.45 -2.94
C ASN A 229 2.66 -8.53 -1.88
N TYR A 230 3.88 -9.06 -1.92
CA TYR A 230 4.25 -10.33 -1.28
C TYR A 230 5.44 -10.21 -0.30
N GLN A 231 5.95 -9.01 -0.03
CA GLN A 231 7.17 -8.84 0.78
C GLN A 231 6.99 -9.31 2.23
N TYR A 232 8.02 -9.89 2.83
CA TYR A 232 7.96 -10.37 4.21
C TYR A 232 7.52 -9.27 5.19
N THR A 233 6.63 -9.64 6.11
CA THR A 233 6.13 -8.70 7.13
C THR A 233 7.25 -8.15 8.01
N ALA A 234 8.24 -8.96 8.38
CA ALA A 234 9.41 -8.50 9.14
C ALA A 234 10.19 -7.40 8.40
N ASN A 235 10.39 -7.56 7.09
CA ASN A 235 11.11 -6.59 6.26
C ASN A 235 10.34 -5.28 6.15
N LEU A 236 9.02 -5.38 5.93
CA LEU A 236 8.12 -4.22 5.85
C LEU A 236 8.02 -3.46 7.17
N THR A 237 8.09 -4.17 8.30
CA THR A 237 8.06 -3.55 9.63
C THR A 237 9.31 -2.70 9.87
N GLN A 238 10.49 -3.21 9.52
CA GLN A 238 11.72 -2.43 9.57
C GLN A 238 11.67 -1.25 8.58
N TYR A 239 11.22 -1.49 7.36
CA TYR A 239 11.15 -0.49 6.31
C TYR A 239 10.18 0.67 6.63
N GLY A 240 8.98 0.37 7.13
CA GLY A 240 8.04 1.40 7.59
C GLY A 240 8.60 2.21 8.75
N THR A 241 9.30 1.56 9.69
CA THR A 241 10.00 2.26 10.76
C THR A 241 11.05 3.22 10.20
N TRP A 242 11.85 2.79 9.22
CA TRP A 242 12.85 3.66 8.58
C TRP A 242 12.26 4.81 7.78
N ILE A 243 11.12 4.61 7.11
CA ILE A 243 10.42 5.70 6.41
C ILE A 243 9.98 6.77 7.41
N SER A 244 9.34 6.37 8.51
CA SER A 244 8.94 7.32 9.56
C SER A 244 10.15 8.05 10.16
N GLN A 245 11.24 7.33 10.42
CA GLN A 245 12.50 7.93 10.91
C GLN A 245 13.14 8.87 9.89
N CYS A 246 13.05 8.55 8.59
CA CYS A 246 13.54 9.39 7.51
C CYS A 246 12.73 10.68 7.41
N LEU A 247 11.40 10.60 7.35
CA LEU A 247 10.50 11.76 7.35
C LEU A 247 10.76 12.71 8.53
N ALA A 248 11.09 12.16 9.70
CA ALA A 248 11.42 12.96 10.89
C ALA A 248 12.73 13.77 10.77
N ILE A 249 13.65 13.40 9.87
CA ILE A 249 14.95 14.06 9.70
C ILE A 249 15.12 14.73 8.33
N LEU A 250 14.21 14.50 7.39
CA LEU A 250 14.28 15.10 6.05
C LEU A 250 14.10 16.63 6.15
N PRO A 251 14.95 17.41 5.46
CA PRO A 251 14.70 18.83 5.27
C PRO A 251 13.41 19.10 4.49
N ASP A 252 12.71 20.19 4.82
CA ASP A 252 11.50 20.63 4.11
C ASP A 252 11.72 20.83 2.60
N ASP A 253 12.96 21.12 2.18
CA ASP A 253 13.37 21.37 0.80
C ASP A 253 14.16 20.20 0.15
N TYR A 254 14.07 19.01 0.74
CA TYR A 254 14.72 17.81 0.19
C TYR A 254 14.18 17.46 -1.19
N THR A 255 15.07 16.97 -2.07
CA THR A 255 14.68 16.34 -3.34
C THR A 255 15.62 15.18 -3.63
N HIS A 256 15.09 13.95 -3.70
CA HIS A 256 15.89 12.73 -3.81
C HIS A 256 16.80 12.69 -5.06
N GLU A 257 16.36 13.30 -6.16
CA GLU A 257 17.11 13.33 -7.41
C GLU A 257 18.31 14.29 -7.39
N VAL A 258 18.30 15.27 -6.48
CA VAL A 258 19.27 16.38 -6.45
C VAL A 258 20.19 16.26 -5.25
N ASP A 259 19.66 15.86 -4.11
CA ASP A 259 20.36 15.83 -2.83
C ASP A 259 20.98 14.46 -2.53
N ALA A 260 22.02 14.47 -1.71
CA ALA A 260 22.57 13.22 -1.19
C ALA A 260 21.53 12.57 -0.25
N ASP A 261 21.20 11.30 -0.49
CA ASP A 261 20.25 10.54 0.35
C ASP A 261 20.70 10.54 1.82
N PRO A 262 19.99 11.27 2.71
CA PRO A 262 20.37 11.36 4.11
C PRO A 262 19.92 10.12 4.89
N CYS A 263 19.09 9.26 4.29
CA CYS A 263 18.41 8.18 4.98
C CYS A 263 19.14 6.85 4.79
N PRO A 264 19.58 6.19 5.89
CA PRO A 264 19.94 4.78 5.86
C PRO A 264 18.86 3.94 5.18
N ASN A 265 19.24 3.06 4.25
CA ASN A 265 18.28 2.29 3.46
C ASN A 265 18.75 0.83 3.21
N GLN A 266 17.85 0.03 2.66
CA GLN A 266 18.01 -1.42 2.48
C GLN A 266 19.12 -1.81 1.47
N TYR A 267 19.58 -0.88 0.64
CA TYR A 267 20.60 -1.16 -0.38
C TYR A 267 22.03 -1.07 0.15
N TRP A 268 22.21 -0.59 1.38
CA TRP A 268 23.49 -0.67 2.09
C TRP A 268 23.29 -0.66 3.61
N ASN A 269 23.53 -1.80 4.27
CA ASN A 269 23.28 -1.99 5.70
C ASN A 269 24.47 -1.68 6.63
N GLY A 270 25.48 -0.96 6.15
CA GLY A 270 26.63 -0.58 6.97
C GLY A 270 26.25 0.32 8.15
N GLY A 271 27.04 0.35 9.22
CA GLY A 271 26.81 1.15 10.41
C GLY A 271 27.82 0.85 11.53
N PRO A 272 27.71 1.49 12.69
CA PRO A 272 28.66 1.29 13.79
C PRO A 272 28.83 -0.19 14.20
N ALA A 273 27.75 -0.98 14.20
CA ALA A 273 27.76 -2.41 14.54
C ALA A 273 28.65 -3.27 13.65
N ASN A 274 28.87 -2.88 12.39
CA ASN A 274 29.67 -3.64 11.42
C ASN A 274 30.90 -2.84 10.94
N ASN A 275 31.39 -1.89 11.74
CA ASN A 275 32.50 -1.00 11.40
C ASN A 275 32.31 -0.31 10.03
N TYR A 276 31.08 0.10 9.72
CA TYR A 276 30.69 0.70 8.44
C TYR A 276 31.00 -0.17 7.22
N THR A 277 30.99 -1.50 7.39
CA THR A 277 31.09 -2.45 6.29
C THR A 277 29.69 -2.99 5.98
N GLY A 278 29.12 -2.56 4.86
CA GLY A 278 27.75 -2.90 4.47
C GLY A 278 27.65 -3.71 3.17
N VAL A 279 26.54 -4.42 3.05
CA VAL A 279 26.05 -5.10 1.85
C VAL A 279 24.60 -4.67 1.59
N ALA A 280 24.07 -4.95 0.40
CA ALA A 280 22.64 -4.84 0.16
C ALA A 280 21.90 -5.94 0.96
N LEU A 281 20.74 -5.60 1.51
CA LEU A 281 19.85 -6.60 2.08
C LEU A 281 19.25 -7.46 0.96
N ASP A 282 19.17 -8.75 1.22
CA ASP A 282 18.57 -9.73 0.32
C ASP A 282 17.04 -9.70 0.53
N PRO A 283 16.24 -9.30 -0.47
CA PRO A 283 14.79 -9.24 -0.35
C PRO A 283 14.17 -10.63 -0.16
N MET A 284 14.87 -11.70 -0.55
CA MET A 284 14.40 -13.09 -0.43
C MET A 284 14.58 -13.67 0.98
N LYS A 285 15.15 -12.91 1.92
CA LYS A 285 15.33 -13.31 3.32
C LYS A 285 14.52 -12.42 4.25
N GLU A 286 14.07 -13.00 5.36
CA GLU A 286 13.54 -12.23 6.48
C GLU A 286 14.66 -11.47 7.20
N TRP A 287 14.44 -10.19 7.42
CA TRP A 287 15.39 -9.25 8.02
C TRP A 287 15.25 -9.20 9.54
N SER A 288 16.37 -9.04 10.24
CA SER A 288 16.39 -8.87 11.70
C SER A 288 17.68 -8.25 12.18
N ASP A 289 17.63 -7.49 13.27
CA ASP A 289 18.81 -6.93 13.94
C ASP A 289 19.75 -8.02 14.48
N THR A 290 19.22 -9.21 14.71
CA THR A 290 19.94 -10.36 15.24
C THR A 290 20.41 -11.34 14.17
N ALA A 291 20.10 -11.09 12.89
CA ALA A 291 20.51 -11.97 11.81
C ALA A 291 22.04 -12.05 11.74
N THR A 292 22.58 -13.26 11.69
CA THR A 292 24.04 -13.48 11.57
C THR A 292 24.53 -13.36 10.14
N ASP A 293 23.63 -13.54 9.16
CA ASP A 293 23.88 -13.30 7.75
C ASP A 293 23.89 -11.79 7.48
N PRO A 294 25.00 -11.20 7.00
CA PRO A 294 25.04 -9.79 6.69
C PRO A 294 23.97 -9.33 5.70
N THR A 295 23.49 -10.19 4.79
CA THR A 295 22.44 -9.78 3.83
C THR A 295 21.04 -9.76 4.44
N ALA A 296 20.88 -10.11 5.72
CA ALA A 296 19.60 -10.04 6.44
C ALA A 296 19.70 -9.20 7.72
N ASN A 297 20.88 -8.65 8.04
CA ASN A 297 21.11 -7.90 9.27
C ASN A 297 20.76 -6.41 9.12
N THR A 298 19.85 -5.92 9.96
CA THR A 298 19.35 -4.54 9.92
C THR A 298 19.96 -3.61 10.97
N LEU A 299 20.77 -4.14 11.89
CA LEU A 299 21.28 -3.40 13.04
C LEU A 299 22.11 -2.16 12.65
N GLY A 300 22.90 -2.26 11.57
CA GLY A 300 23.69 -1.13 11.08
C GLY A 300 22.84 0.03 10.52
N ILE A 301 21.66 -0.28 9.96
CA ILE A 301 20.70 0.73 9.50
C ILE A 301 20.06 1.39 10.72
N ASN A 302 19.54 0.58 11.66
CA ASN A 302 18.88 1.05 12.88
C ASN A 302 19.78 1.99 13.70
N GLN A 303 21.05 1.60 13.93
CA GLN A 303 21.99 2.44 14.66
C GLN A 303 22.34 3.76 13.97
N ARG A 304 22.27 3.82 12.63
CA ARG A 304 22.46 5.08 11.92
C ARG A 304 21.26 5.99 12.10
N PHE A 305 20.03 5.46 12.03
CA PHE A 305 18.84 6.24 12.36
C PHE A 305 18.86 6.73 13.80
N ASP A 306 19.20 5.88 14.78
CA ASP A 306 19.34 6.29 16.18
C ASP A 306 20.30 7.49 16.35
N ALA A 307 21.42 7.48 15.61
CA ALA A 307 22.40 8.56 15.64
C ALA A 307 21.91 9.84 14.95
N LEU A 308 21.15 9.71 13.85
CA LEU A 308 20.62 10.83 13.07
C LEU A 308 19.44 11.51 13.76
N LEU A 309 18.54 10.74 14.35
CA LEU A 309 17.35 11.24 15.07
C LEU A 309 17.76 12.07 16.29
N GLY A 310 18.78 11.62 17.03
CA GLY A 310 19.23 12.27 18.26
C GLY A 310 18.13 12.31 19.32
N GLY A 311 17.32 13.37 19.31
CA GLY A 311 16.14 13.54 20.18
C GLY A 311 14.81 13.74 19.44
N THR A 312 14.83 13.76 18.11
CA THR A 312 13.62 13.82 17.29
C THR A 312 12.86 12.49 17.40
N VAL A 313 11.54 12.57 17.56
CA VAL A 313 10.67 11.41 17.67
C VAL A 313 9.91 11.27 16.35
N PRO A 314 10.05 10.14 15.64
CA PRO A 314 9.25 9.86 14.44
C PRO A 314 7.76 9.78 14.79
N THR A 315 6.91 10.30 13.91
CA THR A 315 5.47 10.43 14.17
C THR A 315 4.59 9.73 13.15
N GLU A 316 5.10 9.44 11.95
CA GLU A 316 4.28 8.93 10.85
C GLU A 316 4.00 7.45 11.08
N HIS A 317 2.71 7.11 11.20
CA HIS A 317 2.26 5.74 11.37
C HIS A 317 2.19 5.00 10.03
N PHE A 318 2.08 3.68 10.08
CA PHE A 318 1.88 2.89 8.88
C PHE A 318 1.07 1.61 9.10
N VAL A 319 0.51 1.11 8.00
CA VAL A 319 -0.18 -0.19 7.93
C VAL A 319 0.48 -1.08 6.90
N ILE A 320 0.39 -2.39 7.09
CA ILE A 320 0.95 -3.38 6.16
C ILE A 320 -0.17 -4.25 5.60
N ASP A 321 -0.23 -4.37 4.27
CA ASP A 321 -1.00 -5.42 3.62
C ASP A 321 -0.30 -6.77 3.79
N THR A 322 -0.94 -7.66 4.56
CA THR A 322 -0.49 -9.03 4.84
C THR A 322 -1.35 -10.07 4.11
N SER A 323 -2.17 -9.65 3.15
CA SER A 323 -3.10 -10.53 2.42
C SER A 323 -2.45 -11.77 1.81
N ARG A 324 -1.24 -11.63 1.25
CA ARG A 324 -0.60 -12.70 0.45
C ARG A 324 0.90 -12.88 0.69
N ASN A 325 1.43 -12.35 1.79
CA ASN A 325 2.88 -12.27 2.00
C ASN A 325 3.47 -13.30 2.98
N GLY A 326 2.72 -14.35 3.34
CA GLY A 326 3.18 -15.34 4.32
C GLY A 326 4.44 -16.11 3.90
N GLN A 327 4.68 -16.22 2.59
CA GLN A 327 5.87 -16.89 2.03
C GLN A 327 6.94 -15.90 1.55
N GLY A 328 6.73 -14.59 1.71
CA GLY A 328 7.63 -13.56 1.21
C GLY A 328 7.59 -13.37 -0.32
N PRO A 329 8.53 -12.59 -0.88
CA PRO A 329 8.58 -12.29 -2.30
C PRO A 329 8.90 -13.53 -3.13
N TRP A 330 8.54 -13.50 -4.40
CA TRP A 330 8.80 -14.58 -5.35
C TRP A 330 9.92 -14.22 -6.32
N ALA A 331 10.69 -15.22 -6.72
CA ALA A 331 11.63 -15.15 -7.83
C ALA A 331 11.47 -16.42 -8.69
N PRO A 332 11.73 -16.34 -10.00
CA PRO A 332 11.75 -17.51 -10.86
C PRO A 332 12.73 -18.58 -10.35
N ASP A 333 12.40 -19.84 -10.62
CA ASP A 333 13.28 -20.96 -10.29
C ASP A 333 14.69 -20.77 -10.87
N ALA A 334 15.69 -21.32 -10.16
CA ALA A 334 17.08 -21.20 -10.57
C ALA A 334 17.30 -21.72 -12.00
N GLY A 335 17.76 -20.84 -12.88
CA GLY A 335 17.99 -21.13 -14.30
C GLY A 335 16.82 -20.81 -15.23
N VAL A 336 15.67 -20.36 -14.68
CA VAL A 336 14.57 -19.78 -15.46
C VAL A 336 14.81 -18.29 -15.63
N THR A 337 14.58 -17.77 -16.84
CA THR A 337 14.69 -16.34 -17.14
C THR A 337 13.52 -15.91 -17.99
N TYR A 338 12.92 -14.78 -17.60
CA TYR A 338 11.84 -14.11 -18.30
C TYR A 338 12.28 -12.72 -18.78
N PRO A 339 11.70 -12.20 -19.87
CA PRO A 339 11.88 -10.80 -20.27
C PRO A 339 11.49 -9.83 -19.15
N ASP A 340 10.35 -10.08 -18.51
CA ASP A 340 9.91 -9.42 -17.28
C ASP A 340 9.29 -10.50 -16.40
N PRO A 341 9.92 -10.90 -15.29
CA PRO A 341 9.35 -11.92 -14.40
C PRO A 341 7.98 -11.55 -13.84
N GLN A 342 7.62 -10.26 -13.78
CA GLN A 342 6.38 -9.76 -13.19
C GLN A 342 6.17 -10.38 -11.80
N THR A 343 7.17 -10.26 -10.92
CA THR A 343 7.19 -10.96 -9.62
C THR A 343 6.03 -10.60 -8.68
N TRP A 344 5.32 -9.52 -8.99
CA TRP A 344 4.11 -9.04 -8.34
C TRP A 344 2.81 -9.60 -8.95
N CYS A 345 2.84 -10.12 -10.17
CA CYS A 345 1.67 -10.55 -10.93
C CYS A 345 1.47 -12.06 -10.75
N ASN A 346 0.48 -12.46 -9.96
CA ASN A 346 0.12 -13.86 -9.67
C ASN A 346 1.30 -14.83 -9.45
N PRO A 347 2.37 -14.50 -8.69
CA PRO A 347 3.45 -15.44 -8.45
C PRO A 347 2.95 -16.74 -7.79
N PRO A 348 3.38 -17.92 -8.25
CA PRO A 348 3.02 -19.18 -7.62
C PRO A 348 3.76 -19.38 -6.29
N GLY A 349 3.30 -20.36 -5.52
CA GLY A 349 3.95 -20.79 -4.28
C GLY A 349 3.96 -19.71 -3.20
N ARG A 350 3.05 -18.74 -3.27
CA ARG A 350 2.83 -17.72 -2.23
C ARG A 350 1.73 -18.16 -1.28
N GLY A 351 1.66 -17.52 -0.11
CA GLY A 351 0.73 -17.91 0.96
C GLY A 351 0.10 -16.71 1.63
N LEU A 352 -1.09 -16.87 2.20
CA LEU A 352 -1.69 -15.85 3.06
C LEU A 352 -0.74 -15.49 4.20
N GLY A 353 -0.66 -14.20 4.54
CA GLY A 353 0.09 -13.72 5.70
C GLY A 353 -0.76 -13.69 6.97
N ALA A 354 -0.29 -12.91 7.95
CA ALA A 354 -1.03 -12.67 9.19
C ALA A 354 -2.43 -12.11 8.91
N THR A 355 -3.45 -12.56 9.65
CA THR A 355 -4.81 -12.03 9.54
C THR A 355 -4.87 -10.59 10.07
N PRO A 356 -5.84 -9.77 9.63
CA PRO A 356 -5.94 -8.38 10.07
C PRO A 356 -5.99 -8.21 11.59
N GLN A 357 -5.12 -7.34 12.10
CA GLN A 357 -4.93 -7.10 13.53
C GLN A 357 -4.43 -5.68 13.76
N ALA A 358 -5.05 -4.96 14.69
CA ALA A 358 -4.56 -3.66 15.14
C ALA A 358 -3.46 -3.84 16.20
N GLN A 359 -2.47 -2.94 16.20
CA GLN A 359 -1.30 -2.97 17.08
C GLN A 359 -0.66 -4.37 17.14
N PRO A 360 -0.23 -4.93 16.00
CA PRO A 360 0.22 -6.31 15.93
C PRO A 360 1.52 -6.56 16.71
N ASP A 361 2.34 -5.52 16.91
CA ASP A 361 3.62 -5.61 17.59
C ASP A 361 3.86 -4.39 18.48
N ALA A 362 4.11 -4.63 19.78
CA ALA A 362 4.36 -3.58 20.76
C ALA A 362 5.75 -2.94 20.62
N ASP A 363 6.70 -3.63 19.98
CA ASP A 363 8.04 -3.11 19.73
C ASP A 363 8.04 -2.11 18.54
N PHE A 364 6.96 -2.08 17.75
CA PHE A 364 6.77 -1.18 16.61
C PHE A 364 5.50 -0.34 16.77
N PRO A 365 5.48 0.66 17.68
CA PRO A 365 4.26 1.38 18.04
C PRO A 365 3.65 2.24 16.92
N LEU A 366 4.40 2.51 15.84
CA LEU A 366 3.92 3.23 14.65
C LEU A 366 3.29 2.29 13.62
N LEU A 367 3.41 0.97 13.78
CA LEU A 367 2.69 -0.01 12.98
C LEU A 367 1.26 -0.16 13.53
N ASP A 368 0.32 0.53 12.91
CA ASP A 368 -1.06 0.60 13.37
C ASP A 368 -1.81 -0.71 13.19
N ALA A 369 -1.61 -1.38 12.06
CA ALA A 369 -2.31 -2.62 11.75
C ALA A 369 -1.64 -3.47 10.66
N TYR A 370 -1.84 -4.79 10.79
CA TYR A 370 -1.90 -5.68 9.63
C TYR A 370 -3.31 -5.62 9.04
N LEU A 371 -3.39 -5.53 7.71
CA LEU A 371 -4.63 -5.49 6.95
C LEU A 371 -4.56 -6.49 5.81
N TRP A 372 -5.70 -7.02 5.36
CA TRP A 372 -5.79 -7.67 4.05
C TRP A 372 -6.37 -6.65 3.09
N VAL A 373 -5.49 -5.96 2.37
CA VAL A 373 -5.89 -4.87 1.46
C VAL A 373 -6.31 -5.47 0.13
N LYS A 374 -5.44 -6.24 -0.52
CA LYS A 374 -5.84 -7.09 -1.64
C LYS A 374 -6.76 -8.22 -1.16
N THR A 375 -7.84 -8.46 -1.89
CA THR A 375 -8.72 -9.63 -1.73
C THR A 375 -7.96 -10.90 -2.12
N PRO A 376 -7.58 -11.79 -1.19
CA PRO A 376 -6.86 -13.01 -1.58
C PRO A 376 -7.73 -13.90 -2.46
N GLY A 377 -7.16 -14.33 -3.59
CA GLY A 377 -7.85 -15.11 -4.61
C GLY A 377 -8.38 -14.30 -5.79
N GLN A 378 -8.34 -12.96 -5.74
CA GLN A 378 -8.53 -12.14 -6.95
C GLN A 378 -7.20 -12.00 -7.71
N SER A 379 -7.25 -12.25 -9.02
CA SER A 379 -6.10 -12.14 -9.92
C SER A 379 -5.50 -10.73 -9.93
N ASP A 380 -4.19 -10.65 -10.18
CA ASP A 380 -3.45 -9.41 -10.43
C ASP A 380 -3.52 -8.95 -11.89
N GLY A 381 -3.90 -9.84 -12.81
CA GLY A 381 -3.95 -9.56 -14.23
C GLY A 381 -3.69 -10.79 -15.09
N GLU A 382 -3.68 -10.60 -16.40
CA GLU A 382 -3.33 -11.62 -17.39
C GLU A 382 -1.79 -11.72 -17.51
N CYS A 383 -1.15 -12.21 -16.44
CA CYS A 383 0.29 -12.31 -16.33
C CYS A 383 0.85 -13.22 -17.44
N ASN A 384 1.94 -12.79 -18.09
CA ASN A 384 2.55 -13.56 -19.19
C ASN A 384 4.08 -13.56 -19.14
N ARG A 385 4.66 -13.03 -18.05
CA ARG A 385 6.10 -12.95 -17.81
C ARG A 385 6.85 -12.16 -18.89
N GLY A 386 6.20 -11.14 -19.44
CA GLY A 386 6.76 -10.28 -20.50
C GLY A 386 6.97 -11.01 -21.83
N ILE A 387 6.37 -12.19 -22.03
CA ILE A 387 6.55 -12.98 -23.25
C ILE A 387 5.66 -12.38 -24.35
N ALA A 388 6.28 -11.74 -25.33
CA ALA A 388 5.59 -11.09 -26.44
C ALA A 388 4.66 -12.05 -27.19
N GLY A 389 3.38 -11.66 -27.31
CA GLY A 389 2.34 -12.45 -27.98
C GLY A 389 1.78 -13.62 -27.16
N SER A 390 2.24 -13.82 -25.93
CA SER A 390 1.66 -14.81 -25.01
C SER A 390 0.44 -14.24 -24.29
N THR A 391 -0.58 -15.08 -24.14
CA THR A 391 -1.77 -14.84 -23.31
C THR A 391 -1.85 -15.81 -22.13
N THR A 392 -0.77 -16.54 -21.87
CA THR A 392 -0.72 -17.60 -20.86
C THR A 392 0.47 -17.41 -19.93
N ASP A 393 0.27 -17.74 -18.66
CA ASP A 393 1.32 -17.75 -17.66
C ASP A 393 2.04 -19.11 -17.64
N PRO A 394 3.33 -19.18 -18.00
CA PRO A 394 4.11 -20.40 -17.86
C PRO A 394 4.19 -20.92 -16.41
N GLU A 395 4.10 -20.04 -15.41
CA GLU A 395 4.18 -20.40 -13.99
C GLU A 395 2.93 -21.13 -13.49
N TRP A 396 1.78 -20.92 -14.13
CA TRP A 396 0.53 -21.64 -13.82
C TRP A 396 0.25 -22.79 -14.80
N GLY A 397 1.30 -23.36 -15.39
CA GLY A 397 1.17 -24.49 -16.31
C GLY A 397 0.61 -24.11 -17.69
N GLY A 398 0.79 -22.86 -18.10
CA GLY A 398 0.38 -22.36 -19.41
C GLY A 398 -1.11 -22.07 -19.52
N ILE A 399 -1.78 -21.77 -18.41
CA ILE A 399 -3.17 -21.28 -18.43
C ILE A 399 -3.20 -19.78 -18.67
N ALA A 400 -4.34 -19.27 -19.14
CA ALA A 400 -4.60 -17.84 -19.10
C ALA A 400 -5.05 -17.46 -17.70
N ASP A 401 -4.30 -16.58 -17.05
CA ASP A 401 -4.69 -16.00 -15.78
C ASP A 401 -5.99 -15.18 -15.96
N PRO A 402 -6.89 -15.15 -14.97
CA PRO A 402 -8.06 -14.29 -15.03
C PRO A 402 -7.67 -12.80 -15.09
N ALA A 403 -8.55 -11.96 -15.65
CA ALA A 403 -8.37 -10.51 -15.60
C ALA A 403 -8.22 -9.99 -14.15
N ALA A 404 -7.56 -8.85 -13.99
CA ALA A 404 -7.35 -8.24 -12.67
C ALA A 404 -8.69 -8.07 -11.92
N GLY A 405 -8.71 -8.49 -10.65
CA GLY A 405 -9.91 -8.45 -9.80
C GLY A 405 -10.89 -9.62 -10.01
N ALA A 406 -10.74 -10.43 -11.06
CA ALA A 406 -11.53 -11.64 -11.23
C ALA A 406 -11.00 -12.78 -10.33
N TRP A 407 -11.92 -13.63 -9.86
CA TRP A 407 -11.56 -14.76 -9.01
C TRP A 407 -10.67 -15.77 -9.73
N PHE A 408 -9.55 -16.16 -9.10
CA PHE A 408 -8.57 -17.12 -9.57
C PHE A 408 -8.53 -18.33 -8.63
N PRO A 409 -9.30 -19.40 -8.92
CA PRO A 409 -9.46 -20.54 -8.02
C PRO A 409 -8.15 -21.22 -7.60
N GLN A 410 -7.21 -21.39 -8.52
CA GLN A 410 -5.93 -22.05 -8.29
C GLN A 410 -5.09 -21.26 -7.31
N GLN A 411 -4.90 -19.97 -7.57
CA GLN A 411 -4.17 -19.07 -6.66
C GLN A 411 -4.87 -18.95 -5.30
N ALA A 412 -6.20 -18.79 -5.27
CA ALA A 412 -6.94 -18.67 -4.02
C ALA A 412 -6.71 -19.87 -3.10
N LEU A 413 -6.75 -21.07 -3.66
CA LEU A 413 -6.53 -22.29 -2.89
C LEU A 413 -5.06 -22.44 -2.48
N GLU A 414 -4.11 -22.17 -3.38
CA GLU A 414 -2.68 -22.25 -3.06
C GLU A 414 -2.30 -21.28 -1.94
N LEU A 415 -2.77 -20.02 -2.02
CA LEU A 415 -2.56 -19.03 -0.97
C LEU A 415 -3.02 -19.55 0.40
N ALA A 416 -4.22 -20.14 0.45
CA ALA A 416 -4.79 -20.67 1.68
C ALA A 416 -4.04 -21.90 2.21
N GLN A 417 -3.58 -22.79 1.31
CA GLN A 417 -2.80 -23.97 1.66
C GLN A 417 -1.40 -23.62 2.19
N LEU A 418 -0.79 -22.55 1.65
CA LEU A 418 0.55 -22.10 2.01
C LEU A 418 0.56 -20.96 3.04
N ALA A 419 -0.56 -20.71 3.71
CA ALA A 419 -0.69 -19.64 4.69
C ALA A 419 0.35 -19.74 5.82
N VAL A 420 0.99 -18.61 6.13
CA VAL A 420 1.92 -18.46 7.26
C VAL A 420 1.60 -17.15 7.98
N PRO A 421 1.08 -17.22 9.22
CA PRO A 421 0.65 -18.41 9.94
C PRO A 421 -0.49 -19.16 9.24
N ALA A 422 -0.65 -20.46 9.54
CA ALA A 422 -1.74 -21.24 8.99
C ALA A 422 -3.10 -20.61 9.32
N LEU A 423 -3.97 -20.51 8.30
CA LEU A 423 -5.34 -20.01 8.43
C LEU A 423 -6.12 -20.91 9.40
N ARG A 424 -6.81 -20.30 10.36
CA ARG A 424 -7.49 -21.02 11.47
C ARG A 424 -8.99 -21.12 11.28
#